data_AF-A0A970YFY3-F1
#
_entry.id   AF-A0A970YFY3-F1
#
_cell.length_a   1.000
_cell.length_b   1.000
_cell.length_c   1.000
_cell.angle_alpha   90.00
_cell.angle_beta   90.00
_cell.angle_gamma   90.00
#
_symmetry.space_group_name_H-M   'P 1'
#
loop_
_entity.id
_entity.type
_entity.pdbx_description
1 polymer ?
#
loop_
_entity_poly.entity_id
_entity_poly.type
_entity_poly.pdbx_seq_one_letter_code
_entity_poly.pdbx_strand_id
1 'polypeptide(L)'
;VLGGGRAGPEYDFWAPSRVIPDTINEFPFFSFLYGDLHPHVLDMPVILAAAAVVLCLFRARDRAGWEQWARMGLLAVLIGAAVATNTWDAPVLVAMALGAVVLAWLRDEGHDTGRDLLLLAATGVVGVALAYPFLANYEPPPGGFALAEDGSPLLHWLRVWGLFALVSAGVAWEGLRQGRPRRAMVALVSLAARRWRRLPRVLDLTERTGAGRRLTATMGAAALAILVIFAALLAAGRAAGAVAFSLALLSLLAAAAVGERRIAFALGLVSLGWLVLLGTELFYLKDWLAGGSAYRMNTVFKFGIQAWLLLGAAAGALVMPRRQTNAEEGLLVGWRVPVLGLAVLAAVYPILGTSTRVGSRFPNASPAVGTLDSFAFMSVGAHFWPDENYPIVWAPEQEALQWLRDNVPGTPVVAEAALGYYREGGSRVAAYTGLPIPLGPQHEGEQRPKSPLGTRATLVRLLYESADPVETLELAERLGLTYIYVGQLERIAHGGDAVAAKFAQMAATGVLGKVFDNGVVAVYRLP
;
A
#
# COMPACT_ATOMS: atom_id res chain seq x y z
N VAL A 1 14.39 -30.61 5.56
CA VAL A 1 13.06 -29.99 5.73
C VAL A 1 12.36 -29.71 4.39
N LEU A 2 12.96 -30.05 3.24
CA LEU A 2 12.35 -29.91 1.91
C LEU A 2 11.95 -31.26 1.28
N GLY A 3 11.23 -32.09 2.04
CA GLY A 3 10.76 -33.37 1.53
C GLY A 3 10.29 -34.25 2.68
N GLY A 4 9.00 -34.61 2.65
CA GLY A 4 8.38 -35.47 3.65
C GLY A 4 7.25 -34.76 4.37
N GLY A 5 6.02 -35.13 3.98
CA GLY A 5 4.81 -34.72 4.65
C GLY A 5 4.86 -35.06 6.13
N ARG A 6 4.91 -34.02 6.94
CA ARG A 6 4.39 -33.95 8.31
C ARG A 6 4.16 -32.48 8.55
N ALA A 7 2.88 -32.10 8.71
CA ALA A 7 2.50 -30.79 9.17
C ALA A 7 3.31 -30.49 10.43
N GLY A 8 4.26 -29.55 10.32
CA GLY A 8 4.83 -28.92 11.49
C GLY A 8 3.70 -28.27 12.32
N PRO A 9 3.99 -27.78 13.53
CA PRO A 9 2.99 -27.02 14.28
C PRO A 9 2.33 -26.00 13.36
N GLU A 10 0.99 -26.00 13.33
CA GLU A 10 0.20 -25.20 12.41
C GLU A 10 0.53 -23.72 12.64
N TYR A 11 1.36 -23.17 11.75
CA TYR A 11 1.75 -21.77 11.85
C TYR A 11 0.56 -20.94 11.39
N ASP A 12 -0.11 -20.27 12.34
CA ASP A 12 -1.17 -19.33 12.03
C ASP A 12 -0.57 -18.11 11.29
N PHE A 13 -0.67 -18.16 9.96
CA PHE A 13 -0.18 -17.08 9.10
C PHE A 13 -1.06 -15.82 9.17
N TRP A 14 -2.26 -15.89 9.75
CA TRP A 14 -3.15 -14.75 9.96
C TRP A 14 -2.79 -13.94 11.20
N ALA A 15 -2.44 -14.61 12.30
CA ALA A 15 -2.18 -13.95 13.59
C ALA A 15 -1.23 -12.72 13.49
N PRO A 16 -0.12 -12.74 12.73
CA PRO A 16 0.76 -11.60 12.58
C PRO A 16 0.14 -10.36 11.90
N SER A 17 -0.98 -10.53 11.20
CA SER A 17 -1.70 -9.46 10.49
C SER A 17 -2.91 -8.88 11.26
N ARG A 18 -3.19 -9.41 12.46
CA ARG A 18 -4.35 -9.07 13.31
C ARG A 18 -3.92 -8.84 14.77
N VAL A 19 -2.76 -8.20 14.95
CA VAL A 19 -2.14 -8.00 16.27
C VAL A 19 -2.79 -6.86 17.04
N ILE A 20 -3.21 -5.79 16.36
CA ILE A 20 -3.91 -4.66 16.99
C ILE A 20 -5.41 -4.99 17.00
N PRO A 21 -6.07 -5.05 18.18
CA PRO A 21 -7.49 -5.41 18.28
C PRO A 21 -8.39 -4.57 17.39
N ASP A 22 -9.45 -5.20 16.85
CA ASP A 22 -10.47 -4.57 16.00
C ASP A 22 -9.92 -3.84 14.76
N THR A 23 -8.71 -4.19 14.30
CA THR A 23 -8.09 -3.60 13.12
C THR A 23 -7.43 -4.65 12.23
N ILE A 24 -7.16 -4.25 10.99
CA ILE A 24 -6.33 -4.97 10.04
C ILE A 24 -4.98 -4.24 10.04
N ASN A 25 -3.91 -4.95 10.40
CA ASN A 25 -2.56 -4.40 10.50
C ASN A 25 -1.58 -5.26 9.69
N GLU A 26 -1.93 -5.45 8.41
CA GLU A 26 -1.13 -6.16 7.42
C GLU A 26 0.19 -5.44 7.11
N PHE A 27 1.13 -6.21 6.58
CA PHE A 27 2.42 -5.75 6.08
C PHE A 27 2.58 -6.22 4.64
N PRO A 28 3.42 -5.57 3.81
CA PRO A 28 3.43 -5.80 2.37
C PRO A 28 3.50 -7.27 1.94
N PHE A 29 4.37 -8.06 2.59
CA PHE A 29 4.50 -9.48 2.26
C PHE A 29 3.22 -10.28 2.55
N PHE A 30 2.46 -9.95 3.61
CA PHE A 30 1.17 -10.58 3.88
C PHE A 30 0.20 -10.34 2.72
N SER A 31 0.06 -9.08 2.26
CA SER A 31 -0.90 -8.74 1.21
C SER A 31 -0.54 -9.41 -0.13
N PHE A 32 0.75 -9.51 -0.46
CA PHE A 32 1.22 -10.29 -1.61
C PHE A 32 0.93 -11.80 -1.46
N LEU A 33 1.19 -12.36 -0.27
CA LEU A 33 0.95 -13.78 -0.02
C LEU A 33 -0.55 -14.12 -0.03
N TYR A 34 -1.38 -13.22 0.48
CA TYR A 34 -2.83 -13.40 0.50
C TYR A 34 -3.42 -13.37 -0.92
N GLY A 35 -2.82 -12.57 -1.81
CA GLY A 35 -3.20 -12.44 -3.22
C GLY A 35 -4.36 -11.48 -3.45
N ASP A 36 -4.57 -10.53 -2.53
CA ASP A 36 -5.64 -9.55 -2.62
C ASP A 36 -5.07 -8.20 -3.09
N LEU A 37 -5.35 -7.87 -4.34
CA LEU A 37 -4.86 -6.68 -5.04
C LEU A 37 -5.65 -5.43 -4.61
N HIS A 38 -5.66 -5.17 -3.30
CA HIS A 38 -6.23 -3.96 -2.77
C HIS A 38 -5.57 -2.70 -3.37
N PRO A 39 -6.31 -1.57 -3.42
CA PRO A 39 -5.79 -0.28 -3.86
C PRO A 39 -4.39 0.09 -3.33
N HIS A 40 -4.14 -0.11 -2.03
CA HIS A 40 -2.86 0.23 -1.41
C HIS A 40 -1.70 -0.71 -1.81
N VAL A 41 -2.00 -1.92 -2.30
CA VAL A 41 -0.99 -2.83 -2.87
C VAL A 41 -0.62 -2.38 -4.28
N LEU A 42 -1.63 -2.00 -5.07
CA LEU A 42 -1.43 -1.48 -6.42
C LEU A 42 -0.66 -0.16 -6.43
N ASP A 43 -0.82 0.67 -5.39
CA ASP A 43 -0.16 1.99 -5.31
C ASP A 43 1.25 1.95 -4.69
N MET A 44 1.73 0.80 -4.20
CA MET A 44 3.09 0.71 -3.65
C MET A 44 4.18 1.24 -4.62
N PRO A 45 4.14 0.92 -5.93
CA PRO A 45 5.10 1.48 -6.89
C PRO A 45 4.97 3.00 -7.05
N VAL A 46 3.76 3.56 -6.94
CA VAL A 46 3.50 5.00 -7.04
C VAL A 46 4.13 5.74 -5.86
N ILE A 47 3.96 5.24 -4.63
CA ILE A 47 4.59 5.80 -3.43
C ILE A 47 6.12 5.78 -3.54
N LEU A 48 6.71 4.66 -3.97
CA LEU A 48 8.17 4.52 -4.12
C LEU A 48 8.72 5.40 -5.25
N ALA A 49 8.01 5.49 -6.37
CA ALA A 49 8.38 6.39 -7.48
C ALA A 49 8.31 7.86 -7.03
N ALA A 50 7.27 8.25 -6.29
CA ALA A 50 7.15 9.59 -5.74
C ALA A 50 8.31 9.90 -4.79
N ALA A 51 8.67 8.97 -3.90
CA ALA A 51 9.83 9.13 -3.02
C ALA A 51 11.14 9.33 -3.80
N ALA A 52 11.35 8.61 -4.90
CA ALA A 52 12.50 8.79 -5.78
C ALA A 52 12.50 10.17 -6.46
N VAL A 53 11.34 10.61 -6.99
CA VAL A 53 11.18 11.93 -7.62
C VAL A 53 11.44 13.05 -6.62
N VAL A 54 10.85 12.97 -5.42
CA VAL A 54 11.06 13.96 -4.35
C VAL A 54 12.53 13.96 -3.90
N LEU A 55 13.19 12.80 -3.81
CA LEU A 55 14.64 12.75 -3.54
C LEU A 55 15.45 13.48 -4.62
N CYS A 56 15.10 13.30 -5.90
CA CYS A 56 15.75 13.99 -7.01
C CYS A 56 15.54 15.51 -6.93
N LEU A 57 14.33 15.96 -6.63
CA LEU A 57 14.01 17.38 -6.41
C LEU A 57 14.76 17.95 -5.20
N PHE A 58 14.78 17.23 -4.08
CA PHE A 58 15.47 17.62 -2.86
C PHE A 58 16.99 17.74 -3.06
N ARG A 59 17.57 16.90 -3.92
CA ARG A 59 19.02 16.93 -4.19
C ARG A 59 19.43 17.91 -5.26
N ALA A 60 18.51 18.38 -6.10
CA ALA A 60 18.78 19.27 -7.21
C ALA A 60 19.49 20.55 -6.74
N ARG A 61 20.67 20.81 -7.31
CA ARG A 61 21.43 22.05 -7.09
C ARG A 61 21.05 23.12 -8.10
N ASP A 62 20.89 22.73 -9.35
CA ASP A 62 20.28 23.56 -10.37
C ASP A 62 18.78 23.31 -10.38
N ARG A 63 18.01 24.41 -10.37
CA ARG A 63 16.54 24.44 -10.34
C ARG A 63 15.95 25.16 -11.53
N ALA A 64 16.80 25.52 -12.48
CA ALA A 64 16.39 26.02 -13.77
C ALA A 64 16.50 24.88 -14.79
N GLY A 65 15.55 24.82 -15.72
CA GLY A 65 15.59 23.88 -16.84
C GLY A 65 14.48 22.82 -16.85
N TRP A 66 14.43 22.09 -17.96
CA TRP A 66 13.36 21.16 -18.28
C TRP A 66 13.31 19.94 -17.33
N GLU A 67 14.44 19.51 -16.76
CA GLU A 67 14.47 18.38 -15.83
C GLU A 67 13.66 18.64 -14.56
N GLN A 68 13.71 19.87 -14.03
CA GLN A 68 12.92 20.27 -12.87
C GLN A 68 11.43 20.17 -13.18
N TRP A 69 11.01 20.71 -14.33
CA TRP A 69 9.64 20.64 -14.81
C TRP A 69 9.18 19.22 -15.10
N ALA A 70 10.05 18.37 -15.67
CA ALA A 70 9.76 16.96 -15.91
C ALA A 70 9.57 16.19 -14.60
N ARG A 71 10.40 16.43 -13.58
CA ARG A 71 10.24 15.83 -12.24
C ARG A 71 8.96 16.30 -11.56
N MET A 72 8.63 17.59 -11.65
CA MET A 72 7.38 18.13 -11.12
C MET A 72 6.15 17.59 -11.86
N GLY A 73 6.21 17.52 -13.19
CA GLY A 73 5.15 16.93 -14.00
C GLY A 73 4.94 15.45 -13.69
N LEU A 74 6.02 14.69 -13.52
CA LEU A 74 5.94 13.30 -13.07
C LEU A 74 5.35 13.19 -11.67
N LEU A 75 5.73 14.06 -10.73
CA LEU A 75 5.12 14.11 -9.39
C LEU A 75 3.61 14.43 -9.46
N ALA A 76 3.19 15.34 -10.34
CA ALA A 76 1.77 15.62 -10.57
C ALA A 76 1.02 14.39 -11.12
N VAL A 77 1.61 13.68 -12.10
CA VAL A 77 1.05 12.43 -12.63
C VAL A 77 0.92 11.37 -11.53
N LEU A 78 1.94 11.21 -10.68
CA LEU A 78 1.91 10.25 -9.57
C LEU A 78 0.86 10.62 -8.51
N ILE A 79 0.69 11.90 -8.19
CA ILE A 79 -0.38 12.38 -7.29
C ILE A 79 -1.75 12.10 -7.92
N GLY A 80 -1.93 12.39 -9.22
CA GLY A 80 -3.18 12.12 -9.93
C GLY A 80 -3.49 10.62 -10.02
N ALA A 81 -2.48 9.80 -10.26
CA ALA A 81 -2.59 8.35 -10.23
C ALA A 81 -3.06 7.89 -8.84
N ALA A 82 -2.38 8.31 -7.77
CA ALA A 82 -2.75 8.00 -6.39
C ALA A 82 -4.19 8.41 -6.06
N VAL A 83 -4.68 9.57 -6.55
CA VAL A 83 -6.08 9.98 -6.35
C VAL A 83 -7.06 8.96 -6.94
N ALA A 84 -6.75 8.38 -8.10
CA ALA A 84 -7.61 7.43 -8.81
C ALA A 84 -7.42 5.97 -8.38
N THR A 85 -6.21 5.56 -8.00
CA THR A 85 -5.88 4.19 -7.58
C THR A 85 -6.19 3.99 -6.11
N ASN A 86 -5.63 4.80 -5.22
CA ASN A 86 -5.86 4.78 -3.78
C ASN A 86 -5.80 6.19 -3.19
N THR A 87 -6.94 6.88 -3.13
CA THR A 87 -7.03 8.28 -2.70
C THR A 87 -6.40 8.57 -1.33
N TRP A 88 -6.22 7.55 -0.49
CA TRP A 88 -5.59 7.64 0.83
C TRP A 88 -4.08 7.91 0.76
N ASP A 89 -3.43 7.60 -0.37
CA ASP A 89 -1.98 7.78 -0.56
C ASP A 89 -1.64 9.22 -0.99
N ALA A 90 -2.55 9.91 -1.69
CA ALA A 90 -2.33 11.26 -2.19
C ALA A 90 -1.92 12.28 -1.10
N PRO A 91 -2.55 12.33 0.09
CA PRO A 91 -2.09 13.18 1.19
C PRO A 91 -0.65 12.89 1.64
N VAL A 92 -0.22 11.63 1.60
CA VAL A 92 1.14 11.25 2.01
C VAL A 92 2.17 11.60 0.95
N LEU A 93 1.84 11.51 -0.34
CA LEU A 93 2.69 12.02 -1.42
C LEU A 93 2.91 13.53 -1.28
N VAL A 94 1.85 14.30 -1.00
CA VAL A 94 1.96 15.75 -0.77
C VAL A 94 2.76 16.04 0.51
N ALA A 95 2.49 15.32 1.61
CA ALA A 95 3.23 15.47 2.87
C ALA A 95 4.71 15.13 2.71
N MET A 96 5.06 14.18 1.84
CA MET A 96 6.45 13.84 1.52
C MET A 96 7.17 14.97 0.79
N ALA A 97 6.55 15.55 -0.23
CA ALA A 97 7.11 16.69 -0.95
C ALA A 97 7.21 17.93 -0.04
N LEU A 98 6.19 18.20 0.76
CA LEU A 98 6.21 19.28 1.75
C LEU A 98 7.29 19.06 2.80
N GLY A 99 7.43 17.83 3.31
CA GLY A 99 8.47 17.45 4.26
C GLY A 99 9.88 17.67 3.70
N ALA A 100 10.09 17.45 2.40
CA ALA A 100 11.36 17.75 1.75
C ALA A 100 11.65 19.27 1.69
N VAL A 101 10.63 20.10 1.45
CA VAL A 101 10.75 21.58 1.50
C VAL A 101 11.07 22.06 2.91
N VAL A 102 10.33 21.57 3.92
CA VAL A 102 10.57 21.89 5.33
C VAL A 102 11.98 21.46 5.77
N LEU A 103 12.40 20.26 5.39
CA LEU A 103 13.73 19.76 5.72
C LEU A 103 14.83 20.60 5.08
N ALA A 104 14.65 21.04 3.84
CA ALA A 104 15.62 21.91 3.20
C ALA A 104 15.72 23.30 3.83
N TRP A 105 14.58 23.85 4.26
CA TRP A 105 14.53 25.08 5.05
C TRP A 105 15.27 24.94 6.38
N LEU A 106 15.02 23.86 7.13
CA LEU A 106 15.71 23.55 8.40
C LEU A 106 17.23 23.40 8.25
N ARG A 107 17.68 23.07 7.05
CA ARG A 107 19.09 22.83 6.73
C ARG A 107 19.79 24.04 6.11
N ASP A 108 19.05 25.16 5.98
CA ASP A 108 19.52 26.42 5.39
C ASP A 108 20.19 26.22 4.02
N GLU A 109 19.56 25.43 3.14
CA GLU A 109 20.14 25.08 1.84
C GLU A 109 19.95 26.17 0.78
N GLY A 110 19.58 27.39 1.17
CA GLY A 110 19.37 28.53 0.27
C GLY A 110 18.12 28.41 -0.62
N HIS A 111 17.12 27.64 -0.19
CA HIS A 111 15.86 27.48 -0.91
C HIS A 111 14.97 28.71 -0.72
N ASP A 112 14.29 29.12 -1.80
CA ASP A 112 13.14 30.01 -1.69
C ASP A 112 11.91 29.17 -1.29
N THR A 113 11.65 29.09 0.01
CA THR A 113 10.52 28.32 0.56
C THR A 113 9.18 28.76 -0.02
N GLY A 114 9.00 30.07 -0.28
CA GLY A 114 7.75 30.58 -0.83
C GLY A 114 7.51 30.07 -2.24
N ARG A 115 8.54 30.13 -3.08
CA ARG A 115 8.51 29.54 -4.43
C ARG A 115 8.33 28.02 -4.39
N ASP A 116 9.06 27.31 -3.54
CA ASP A 116 8.97 25.85 -3.42
C ASP A 116 7.54 25.41 -3.01
N LEU A 117 6.90 26.14 -2.08
CA LEU A 117 5.51 25.90 -1.68
C LEU A 117 4.50 26.19 -2.80
N LEU A 118 4.68 27.29 -3.54
CA LEU A 118 3.83 27.62 -4.68
C LEU A 118 3.92 26.55 -5.78
N LEU A 119 5.12 26.11 -6.10
CA LEU A 119 5.39 25.06 -7.08
C LEU A 119 4.77 23.72 -6.64
N LEU A 120 4.87 23.38 -5.36
CA LEU A 120 4.22 22.19 -4.82
C LEU A 120 2.69 22.28 -4.90
N ALA A 121 2.10 23.43 -4.54
CA ALA A 121 0.67 23.66 -4.65
C ALA A 121 0.19 23.52 -6.11
N ALA A 122 0.91 24.13 -7.06
CA ALA A 122 0.63 24.00 -8.48
C ALA A 122 0.73 22.54 -8.96
N THR A 123 1.74 21.80 -8.50
CA THR A 123 1.92 20.36 -8.80
C THR A 123 0.72 19.54 -8.31
N GLY A 124 0.24 19.81 -7.09
CA GLY A 124 -0.95 19.16 -6.54
C GLY A 124 -2.21 19.48 -7.34
N VAL A 125 -2.42 20.74 -7.70
CA VAL A 125 -3.57 21.17 -8.54
C VAL A 125 -3.54 20.47 -9.90
N VAL A 126 -2.38 20.41 -10.56
CA VAL A 126 -2.22 19.70 -11.83
C VAL A 126 -2.49 18.20 -11.65
N GLY A 127 -2.00 17.59 -10.57
CA GLY A 127 -2.25 16.18 -10.28
C GLY A 127 -3.74 15.86 -10.11
N VAL A 128 -4.47 16.68 -9.35
CA VAL A 128 -5.93 16.54 -9.20
C VAL A 128 -6.66 16.78 -10.53
N ALA A 129 -6.22 17.76 -11.31
CA ALA A 129 -6.80 18.03 -12.63
C ALA A 129 -6.61 16.85 -13.60
N LEU A 130 -5.47 16.14 -13.54
CA LEU A 130 -5.23 14.92 -14.32
C LEU A 130 -6.15 13.77 -13.90
N ALA A 131 -6.54 13.71 -12.62
CA ALA A 131 -7.50 12.72 -12.11
C ALA A 131 -8.96 13.09 -12.39
N TYR A 132 -9.25 14.27 -12.97
CA TYR A 132 -10.61 14.76 -13.17
C TYR A 132 -11.52 13.80 -13.97
N PRO A 133 -11.08 13.15 -15.06
CA PRO A 133 -11.94 12.21 -15.81
C PRO A 133 -12.48 11.07 -14.93
N PHE A 134 -11.69 10.60 -13.98
CA PHE A 134 -12.11 9.62 -12.98
C PHE A 134 -13.06 10.27 -11.96
N LEU A 135 -12.65 11.39 -11.36
CA LEU A 135 -13.43 12.09 -10.32
C LEU A 135 -14.81 12.55 -10.81
N ALA A 136 -14.97 12.84 -12.10
CA ALA A 136 -16.24 13.24 -12.69
C ALA A 136 -17.32 12.15 -12.63
N ASN A 137 -16.92 10.88 -12.53
CA ASN A 137 -17.82 9.72 -12.51
C ASN A 137 -17.72 8.90 -11.21
N TYR A 138 -16.83 9.29 -10.30
CA TYR A 138 -16.59 8.60 -9.05
C TYR A 138 -17.59 9.02 -7.97
N GLU A 139 -18.24 8.05 -7.34
CA GLU A 139 -19.07 8.28 -6.16
C GLU A 139 -18.27 7.88 -4.90
N PRO A 140 -17.79 8.84 -4.08
CA PRO A 140 -17.08 8.51 -2.87
C PRO A 140 -18.03 7.86 -1.85
N PRO A 141 -17.58 6.85 -1.09
CA PRO A 141 -18.36 6.35 0.04
C PRO A 141 -18.64 7.48 1.04
N PRO A 142 -19.82 7.49 1.70
CA PRO A 142 -20.14 8.50 2.69
C PRO A 142 -19.09 8.49 3.82
N GLY A 143 -18.51 9.65 4.10
CA GLY A 143 -17.40 9.71 5.04
C GLY A 143 -16.90 11.13 5.34
N GLY A 144 -16.02 11.22 6.31
CA GLY A 144 -15.38 12.45 6.78
C GLY A 144 -14.33 12.14 7.84
N PHE A 145 -13.51 13.11 8.20
CA PHE A 145 -12.52 12.93 9.25
C PHE A 145 -13.15 13.04 10.64
N ALA A 146 -12.75 12.17 11.56
CA ALA A 146 -13.05 12.28 12.98
C ALA A 146 -11.84 11.95 13.84
N LEU A 147 -11.88 12.40 15.09
CA LEU A 147 -10.92 11.99 16.11
C LEU A 147 -11.15 10.52 16.42
N ALA A 148 -10.06 9.74 16.47
CA ALA A 148 -10.14 8.38 17.00
C ALA A 148 -10.61 8.43 18.46
N GLU A 149 -11.41 7.46 18.89
CA GLU A 149 -11.91 7.38 20.26
C GLU A 149 -10.78 6.98 21.22
N ASP A 150 -10.02 5.95 20.84
CA ASP A 150 -8.95 5.35 21.63
C ASP A 150 -7.64 5.20 20.84
N GLY A 151 -6.52 5.22 21.57
CA GLY A 151 -5.21 4.86 21.04
C GLY A 151 -5.00 3.33 20.97
N SER A 152 -4.11 2.88 20.09
CA SER A 152 -3.72 1.48 20.03
C SER A 152 -2.97 1.04 21.29
N PRO A 153 -3.26 -0.16 21.83
CA PRO A 153 -2.51 -0.70 22.96
C PRO A 153 -1.01 -0.77 22.62
N LEU A 154 -0.17 -0.11 23.42
CA LEU A 154 1.24 0.12 23.11
C LEU A 154 2.00 -1.18 22.80
N LEU A 155 1.78 -2.24 23.56
CA LEU A 155 2.48 -3.51 23.36
C LEU A 155 2.08 -4.19 22.04
N HIS A 156 0.80 -4.13 21.66
CA HIS A 156 0.34 -4.66 20.38
C HIS A 156 0.90 -3.84 19.22
N TRP A 157 0.90 -2.51 19.37
CA TRP A 157 1.48 -1.61 18.40
C TRP A 157 3.00 -1.83 18.22
N LEU A 158 3.74 -2.02 19.32
CA LEU A 158 5.18 -2.32 19.28
C LEU A 158 5.51 -3.70 18.70
N ARG A 159 4.59 -4.68 18.75
CA ARG A 159 4.77 -5.95 18.04
C ARG A 159 4.80 -5.76 16.52
N VAL A 160 4.07 -4.77 16.01
CA VAL A 160 4.05 -4.43 14.57
C VAL A 160 5.24 -3.53 14.22
N TRP A 161 5.43 -2.45 14.98
CA TRP A 161 6.33 -1.35 14.62
C TRP A 161 7.67 -1.36 15.36
N GLY A 162 7.88 -2.26 16.32
CA GLY A 162 9.03 -2.26 17.23
C GLY A 162 10.38 -2.42 16.54
N LEU A 163 10.46 -3.22 15.46
CA LEU A 163 11.67 -3.31 14.63
C LEU A 163 12.04 -1.93 14.05
N PHE A 164 11.08 -1.25 13.45
CA PHE A 164 11.31 0.10 12.92
C PHE A 164 11.57 1.12 14.01
N ALA A 165 10.94 1.01 15.18
CA ALA A 165 11.19 1.91 16.29
C ALA A 165 12.66 1.85 16.73
N LEU A 166 13.19 0.62 16.86
CA LEU A 166 14.59 0.40 17.21
C LEU A 166 15.55 0.88 16.11
N VAL A 167 15.25 0.57 14.84
CA VAL A 167 16.03 1.07 13.69
C VAL A 167 16.04 2.60 13.69
N SER A 168 14.88 3.23 13.81
CA SER A 168 14.70 4.68 13.76
C SER A 168 15.49 5.37 14.88
N ALA A 169 15.39 4.86 16.11
CA ALA A 169 16.15 5.38 17.24
C ALA A 169 17.67 5.23 17.02
N GLY A 170 18.13 4.08 16.53
CA GLY A 170 19.53 3.81 16.25
C GLY A 170 20.12 4.71 15.15
N VAL A 171 19.45 4.81 14.00
CA VAL A 171 19.92 5.63 12.87
C VAL A 171 19.84 7.13 13.17
N ALA A 172 18.82 7.57 13.93
CA ALA A 172 18.71 8.96 14.35
C ALA A 172 19.79 9.31 15.39
N TRP A 173 20.07 8.41 16.34
CA TRP A 173 21.18 8.56 17.28
C TRP A 173 22.53 8.71 16.54
N GLU A 174 22.81 7.86 15.56
CA GLU A 174 24.01 7.97 14.73
C GLU A 174 24.05 9.28 13.93
N GLY A 175 22.90 9.68 13.36
CA GLY A 175 22.75 10.94 12.65
C GLY A 175 23.06 12.15 13.53
N LEU A 176 22.54 12.19 14.76
CA LEU A 176 22.82 13.24 15.74
C LEU A 176 24.26 13.19 16.26
N ARG A 177 24.82 11.99 16.48
CA ARG A 177 26.22 11.80 16.91
C ARG A 177 27.23 12.22 15.83
N GLN A 178 26.87 12.14 14.55
CA GLN A 178 27.75 12.52 13.45
C GLN A 178 27.44 13.93 12.92
N GLY A 179 26.28 14.47 13.26
CA GLY A 179 25.77 15.74 12.74
C GLY A 179 26.46 16.98 13.31
N ARG A 180 26.27 18.10 12.60
CA ARG A 180 26.71 19.45 12.99
C ARG A 180 26.34 19.84 14.44
N PRO A 181 25.14 19.53 14.98
CA PRO A 181 24.78 19.90 16.34
C PRO A 181 25.62 19.19 17.42
N ARG A 182 26.24 18.03 17.19
CA ARG A 182 27.18 17.47 18.18
C ARG A 182 28.38 18.38 18.38
N ARG A 183 28.93 19.01 17.33
CA ARG A 183 30.07 19.92 17.49
C ARG A 183 29.68 21.15 18.30
N ALA A 184 28.51 21.73 18.04
CA ALA A 184 27.99 22.88 18.77
C ALA A 184 27.57 22.53 20.21
N MET A 185 26.85 21.42 20.40
CA MET A 185 26.32 20.97 21.68
C MET A 185 27.39 20.33 22.57
N VAL A 186 28.36 19.56 22.02
CA VAL A 186 29.54 19.11 22.79
C VAL A 186 30.44 20.28 23.10
N ALA A 187 30.59 21.27 22.22
CA ALA A 187 31.30 22.51 22.56
C ALA A 187 30.58 23.23 23.71
N LEU A 188 29.26 23.45 23.62
CA LEU A 188 28.44 24.10 24.65
C LEU A 188 28.42 23.33 25.98
N VAL A 189 28.17 22.03 25.96
CA VAL A 189 28.14 21.17 27.16
C VAL A 189 29.55 21.00 27.74
N SER A 190 30.59 20.87 26.93
CA SER A 190 31.98 20.87 27.42
C SER A 190 32.38 22.22 28.00
N LEU A 191 31.92 23.33 27.42
CA LEU A 191 32.14 24.68 27.93
C LEU A 191 31.36 24.87 29.25
N ALA A 192 30.12 24.41 29.31
CA ALA A 192 29.25 24.45 30.48
C ALA A 192 29.78 23.57 31.61
N ALA A 193 30.25 22.35 31.33
CA ALA A 193 30.83 21.45 32.32
C ALA A 193 32.19 21.96 32.83
N ARG A 194 33.08 22.41 31.94
CA ARG A 194 34.41 22.93 32.33
C ARG A 194 34.35 24.31 32.98
N ARG A 195 33.31 25.11 32.71
CA ARG A 195 33.12 26.46 33.23
C ARG A 195 31.74 26.67 33.85
N TRP A 196 31.23 25.69 34.58
CA TRP A 196 29.86 25.71 35.13
C TRP A 196 29.59 26.92 36.04
N ARG A 197 30.60 27.37 36.79
CA ARG A 197 30.55 28.61 37.59
C ARG A 197 30.36 29.88 36.76
N ARG A 198 30.60 29.85 35.45
CA ARG A 198 30.38 30.96 34.50
C ARG A 198 29.12 30.79 33.66
N LEU A 199 28.42 29.65 33.75
CA LEU A 199 27.20 29.38 32.99
C LEU A 199 26.11 30.44 33.23
N PRO A 200 25.86 30.93 34.48
CA PRO A 200 24.93 32.02 34.71
C PRO A 200 25.33 33.32 33.98
N ARG A 201 26.64 33.61 33.90
CA ARG A 201 27.16 34.78 33.16
C ARG A 201 27.08 34.62 31.65
N VAL A 202 27.25 33.40 31.12
CA VAL A 202 27.12 33.13 29.68
C VAL A 202 25.67 33.23 29.25
N LEU A 203 24.73 32.71 30.06
CA LEU A 203 23.30 32.87 29.87
C LEU A 203 22.89 34.35 29.94
N ASP A 204 23.36 35.08 30.95
CA ASP A 204 23.17 36.53 31.10
C ASP A 204 23.75 37.31 29.89
N LEU A 205 24.94 36.94 29.38
CA LEU A 205 25.52 37.55 28.17
C LEU A 205 24.71 37.25 26.90
N THR A 206 24.19 36.03 26.73
CA THR A 206 23.30 35.72 25.61
C THR A 206 21.96 36.44 25.73
N GLU A 207 21.45 36.62 26.94
CA GLU A 207 20.21 37.37 27.24
C GLU A 207 20.36 38.88 27.07
N ARG A 208 21.57 39.43 27.26
CA ARG A 208 21.89 40.85 27.00
C ARG A 208 21.90 41.22 25.52
N THR A 209 21.99 40.24 24.62
CA THR A 209 21.79 40.48 23.18
C THR A 209 20.33 40.23 22.81
N GLY A 210 19.71 41.16 22.07
CA GLY A 210 18.31 40.98 21.62
C GLY A 210 18.11 39.70 20.78
N ALA A 211 19.14 39.27 20.05
CA ALA A 211 19.14 38.03 19.27
C ALA A 211 19.25 36.77 20.15
N GLY A 212 20.13 36.75 21.14
CA GLY A 212 20.31 35.60 22.04
C GLY A 212 19.10 35.38 22.95
N ARG A 213 18.45 36.45 23.43
CA ARG A 213 17.20 36.36 24.20
C ARG A 213 16.04 35.77 23.39
N ARG A 214 15.93 36.13 22.11
CA ARG A 214 14.92 35.56 21.20
C ARG A 214 15.20 34.07 20.97
N LEU A 215 16.45 33.71 20.72
CA LEU A 215 16.84 32.31 20.50
C LEU A 215 16.54 31.43 21.73
N THR A 216 16.94 31.83 22.93
CA THR A 216 16.66 31.06 24.15
C THR A 216 15.17 30.93 24.43
N ALA A 217 14.40 32.02 24.26
CA ALA A 217 12.95 31.99 24.41
C ALA A 217 12.28 31.04 23.40
N THR A 218 12.70 31.07 22.12
CA THR A 218 12.15 30.17 21.09
C THR A 218 12.47 28.70 21.37
N MET A 219 13.70 28.38 21.81
CA MET A 219 14.08 27.02 22.18
C MET A 219 13.32 26.53 23.41
N GLY A 220 13.15 27.38 24.43
CA GLY A 220 12.36 27.07 25.62
C GLY A 220 10.88 26.84 25.30
N ALA A 221 10.29 27.70 24.48
CA ALA A 221 8.91 27.54 24.02
C ALA A 221 8.70 26.26 23.20
N ALA A 222 9.65 25.94 22.30
CA ALA A 222 9.59 24.71 21.53
C ALA A 222 9.71 23.46 22.42
N ALA A 223 10.65 23.45 23.37
CA ALA A 223 10.80 22.35 24.33
C ALA A 223 9.55 22.16 25.19
N LEU A 224 8.95 23.26 25.67
CA LEU A 224 7.70 23.22 26.41
C LEU A 224 6.54 22.68 25.55
N ALA A 225 6.42 23.14 24.31
CA ALA A 225 5.39 22.64 23.38
C ALA A 225 5.52 21.14 23.12
N ILE A 226 6.75 20.65 22.91
CA ILE A 226 7.03 19.21 22.76
C ILE A 226 6.62 18.44 24.01
N LEU A 227 6.97 18.93 25.20
CA LEU A 227 6.59 18.31 26.47
C LEU A 227 5.06 18.29 26.67
N VAL A 228 4.39 19.39 26.34
CA VAL A 228 2.93 19.51 26.44
C VAL A 228 2.24 18.54 25.48
N ILE A 229 2.68 18.45 24.23
CA ILE A 229 2.13 17.50 23.25
C ILE A 229 2.33 16.05 23.73
N PHE A 230 3.54 15.71 24.18
CA PHE A 230 3.84 14.38 24.70
C PHE A 230 2.97 14.04 25.92
N ALA A 231 2.86 14.95 26.89
CA ALA A 231 2.03 14.76 28.07
C ALA A 231 0.54 14.66 27.72
N ALA A 232 0.05 15.46 26.77
CA ALA A 232 -1.32 15.41 26.29
C ALA A 232 -1.66 14.08 25.62
N LEU A 233 -0.74 13.54 24.80
CA LEU A 233 -0.91 12.21 24.19
C LEU A 233 -1.01 11.11 25.26
N LEU A 234 -0.15 11.14 26.27
CA LEU A 234 -0.21 10.18 27.38
C LEU A 234 -1.48 10.32 28.21
N ALA A 235 -1.87 11.56 28.54
CA ALA A 235 -3.10 11.85 29.28
C ALA A 235 -4.36 11.41 28.52
N ALA A 236 -4.33 11.47 27.19
CA ALA A 236 -5.39 10.98 26.31
C ALA A 236 -5.33 9.45 26.05
N GLY A 237 -4.49 8.69 26.78
CA GLY A 237 -4.37 7.25 26.61
C GLY A 237 -3.63 6.79 25.34
N ARG A 238 -2.98 7.71 24.61
CA ARG A 238 -2.34 7.46 23.30
C ARG A 238 -0.85 7.24 23.42
N ALA A 239 -0.46 6.23 24.20
CA ALA A 239 0.94 5.88 24.40
C ALA A 239 1.66 5.52 23.08
N ALA A 240 0.99 4.81 22.16
CA ALA A 240 1.51 4.55 20.82
C ALA A 240 1.77 5.85 20.03
N GLY A 241 0.82 6.79 20.09
CA GLY A 241 0.97 8.13 19.50
C GLY A 241 2.14 8.91 20.10
N ALA A 242 2.34 8.87 21.42
CA ALA A 242 3.48 9.53 22.08
C ALA A 242 4.84 8.97 21.61
N VAL A 243 4.93 7.65 21.40
CA VAL A 243 6.13 7.00 20.85
C VAL A 243 6.34 7.41 19.39
N ALA A 244 5.30 7.36 18.56
CA ALA A 244 5.37 7.79 17.16
C ALA A 244 5.80 9.25 17.04
N PHE A 245 5.21 10.16 17.82
CA PHE A 245 5.60 11.57 17.89
C PHE A 245 7.09 11.76 18.26
N SER A 246 7.56 11.04 19.28
CA SER A 246 8.94 11.12 19.73
C SER A 246 9.93 10.63 18.66
N LEU A 247 9.62 9.53 17.97
CA LEU A 247 10.45 8.99 16.90
C LEU A 247 10.41 9.87 15.64
N ALA A 248 9.26 10.47 15.32
CA ALA A 248 9.12 11.44 14.24
C ALA A 248 10.03 12.65 14.49
N LEU A 249 9.95 13.24 15.69
CA LEU A 249 10.75 14.39 16.09
C LEU A 249 12.25 14.05 16.12
N LEU A 250 12.63 12.94 16.74
CA LEU A 250 14.02 12.49 16.83
C LEU A 250 14.63 12.32 15.43
N SER A 251 13.89 11.70 14.52
CA SER A 251 14.34 11.46 13.14
C SER A 251 14.43 12.76 12.35
N LEU A 252 13.50 13.72 12.53
CA LEU A 252 13.57 15.04 11.89
C LEU A 252 14.77 15.84 12.38
N LEU A 253 15.03 15.85 13.70
CA LEU A 253 16.20 16.51 14.26
C LEU A 253 17.51 15.90 13.72
N ALA A 254 17.56 14.57 13.62
CA ALA A 254 18.69 13.89 12.99
C ALA A 254 18.82 14.23 11.50
N ALA A 255 17.71 14.32 10.76
CA ALA A 255 17.69 14.71 9.35
C ALA A 255 18.25 16.14 9.14
N ALA A 256 17.88 17.08 10.00
CA ALA A 256 18.41 18.44 9.97
C ALA A 256 19.91 18.50 10.35
N ALA A 257 20.35 17.61 11.23
CA ALA A 257 21.71 17.57 11.76
C ALA A 257 22.79 17.02 10.79
N VAL A 258 22.42 16.04 9.96
CA VAL A 258 23.37 15.26 9.14
C VAL A 258 23.90 16.09 7.96
N GLY A 259 25.16 15.92 7.58
CA GLY A 259 25.72 16.66 6.44
C GLY A 259 25.19 16.19 5.08
N GLU A 260 25.05 14.88 4.88
CA GLU A 260 24.72 14.28 3.59
C GLU A 260 23.22 14.34 3.27
N ARG A 261 22.86 14.93 2.11
CA ARG A 261 21.47 15.09 1.65
C ARG A 261 20.69 13.78 1.53
N ARG A 262 21.32 12.70 1.05
CA ARG A 262 20.66 11.40 0.89
C ARG A 262 20.20 10.83 2.24
N ILE A 263 21.07 10.91 3.24
CA ILE A 263 20.79 10.45 4.60
C ILE A 263 19.75 11.35 5.26
N ALA A 264 19.85 12.66 5.07
CA ALA A 264 18.86 13.61 5.57
C ALA A 264 17.47 13.30 5.02
N PHE A 265 17.35 13.08 3.70
CA PHE A 265 16.09 12.71 3.08
C PHE A 265 15.53 11.39 3.62
N ALA A 266 16.37 10.35 3.74
CA ALA A 266 15.94 9.07 4.30
C ALA A 266 15.45 9.20 5.75
N LEU A 267 16.14 9.98 6.61
CA LEU A 267 15.65 10.29 7.96
C LEU A 267 14.37 11.13 7.95
N GLY A 268 14.17 11.98 6.94
CA GLY A 268 12.91 12.67 6.68
C GLY A 268 11.77 11.71 6.34
N LEU A 269 12.02 10.68 5.53
CA LEU A 269 11.04 9.61 5.27
C LEU A 269 10.72 8.81 6.53
N VAL A 270 11.73 8.53 7.39
CA VAL A 270 11.49 7.92 8.71
C VAL A 270 10.56 8.80 9.53
N SER A 271 10.84 10.10 9.58
CA SER A 271 9.99 11.06 10.30
C SER A 271 8.55 11.07 9.77
N LEU A 272 8.37 11.11 8.44
CA LEU A 272 7.06 11.05 7.81
C LEU A 272 6.31 9.75 8.12
N GLY A 273 6.99 8.59 8.05
CA GLY A 273 6.38 7.30 8.40
C GLY A 273 5.81 7.29 9.83
N TRP A 274 6.55 7.85 10.80
CA TRP A 274 6.05 8.01 12.16
C TRP A 274 4.93 9.04 12.30
N LEU A 275 4.94 10.11 11.50
CA LEU A 275 3.84 11.08 11.47
C LEU A 275 2.55 10.48 10.89
N VAL A 276 2.66 9.61 9.88
CA VAL A 276 1.52 8.85 9.35
C VAL A 276 0.93 7.96 10.45
N LEU A 277 1.77 7.22 11.18
CA LEU A 277 1.31 6.39 12.31
C LEU A 277 0.73 7.25 13.45
N LEU A 278 1.33 8.40 13.76
CA LEU A 278 0.72 9.34 14.71
C LEU A 278 -0.66 9.79 14.23
N GLY A 279 -0.83 10.04 12.92
CA GLY A 279 -2.10 10.35 12.30
C GLY A 279 -3.17 9.30 12.57
N THR A 280 -2.84 8.01 12.44
CA THR A 280 -3.78 6.90 12.71
C THR A 280 -4.12 6.73 14.19
N GLU A 281 -3.25 7.21 15.08
CA GLU A 281 -3.52 7.26 16.51
C GLU A 281 -4.38 8.47 16.89
N LEU A 282 -4.47 9.50 16.05
CA LEU A 282 -5.20 10.74 16.34
C LEU A 282 -6.55 10.80 15.65
N PHE A 283 -6.61 10.36 14.39
CA PHE A 283 -7.74 10.53 13.49
C PHE A 283 -8.10 9.21 12.81
N TYR A 284 -9.35 9.12 12.36
CA TYR A 284 -9.79 8.10 11.41
C TYR A 284 -10.69 8.72 10.34
N LEU A 285 -10.70 8.07 9.17
CA LEU A 285 -11.66 8.38 8.13
C LEU A 285 -12.92 7.55 8.37
N LYS A 286 -14.07 8.20 8.51
CA LYS A 286 -15.37 7.53 8.64
C LYS A 286 -15.68 6.79 7.35
N ASP A 287 -15.98 5.51 7.49
CA ASP A 287 -16.57 4.68 6.47
C ASP A 287 -17.75 3.90 7.07
N TRP A 288 -18.21 2.85 6.39
CA TRP A 288 -19.35 2.04 6.83
C TRP A 288 -19.12 1.28 8.16
N LEU A 289 -17.90 1.24 8.69
CA LEU A 289 -17.56 0.65 9.99
C LEU A 289 -17.71 1.65 11.15
N ALA A 290 -17.93 2.94 10.85
CA ALA A 290 -18.08 3.97 11.87
C ALA A 290 -19.23 3.63 12.84
N GLY A 291 -18.98 3.78 14.14
CA GLY A 291 -19.92 3.43 15.21
C GLY A 291 -19.85 1.97 15.69
N GLY A 292 -19.01 1.13 15.07
CA GLY A 292 -18.68 -0.21 15.56
C GLY A 292 -17.30 -0.27 16.24
N SER A 293 -16.93 -1.45 16.78
CA SER A 293 -15.60 -1.63 17.40
C SER A 293 -14.44 -1.45 16.40
N ALA A 294 -14.69 -1.78 15.12
CA ALA A 294 -13.72 -1.68 14.03
C ALA A 294 -13.70 -0.31 13.32
N TYR A 295 -14.20 0.77 13.95
CA TYR A 295 -14.42 2.08 13.30
C TYR A 295 -13.19 2.68 12.61
N ARG A 296 -11.97 2.35 13.06
CA ARG A 296 -10.70 2.83 12.48
C ARG A 296 -9.93 1.77 11.70
N MET A 297 -10.50 0.58 11.49
CA MET A 297 -9.84 -0.56 10.87
C MET A 297 -9.20 -0.21 9.52
N ASN A 298 -9.96 0.39 8.61
CA ASN A 298 -9.45 0.76 7.28
C ASN A 298 -8.41 1.88 7.34
N THR A 299 -8.48 2.76 8.34
CA THR A 299 -7.47 3.81 8.55
C THR A 299 -6.14 3.20 8.96
N VAL A 300 -6.14 2.33 9.97
CA VAL A 300 -4.93 1.64 10.42
C VAL A 300 -4.37 0.77 9.30
N PHE A 301 -5.22 0.08 8.54
CA PHE A 301 -4.82 -0.78 7.45
C PHE A 301 -4.12 -0.01 6.32
N LYS A 302 -4.81 0.96 5.72
CA LYS A 302 -4.34 1.65 4.50
C LYS A 302 -3.11 2.53 4.80
N PHE A 303 -3.16 3.35 5.84
CA PHE A 303 -2.01 4.18 6.24
C PHE A 303 -0.88 3.34 6.83
N GLY A 304 -1.18 2.17 7.43
CA GLY A 304 -0.17 1.23 7.88
C GLY A 304 0.72 0.75 6.74
N ILE A 305 0.15 0.40 5.58
CA ILE A 305 0.94 -0.01 4.41
C ILE A 305 1.85 1.11 3.91
N GLN A 306 1.36 2.36 3.89
CA GLN A 306 2.20 3.52 3.56
C GLN A 306 3.36 3.67 4.54
N ALA A 307 3.11 3.56 5.85
CA ALA A 307 4.16 3.63 6.87
C ALA A 307 5.20 2.50 6.69
N TRP A 308 4.77 1.27 6.37
CA TRP A 308 5.67 0.15 6.04
C TRP A 308 6.62 0.49 4.89
N LEU A 309 6.11 1.10 3.81
CA LEU A 309 6.92 1.47 2.65
C LEU A 309 7.94 2.56 2.98
N LEU A 310 7.51 3.62 3.67
CA LEU A 310 8.36 4.74 4.04
C LEU A 310 9.47 4.31 5.01
N LEU A 311 9.08 3.61 6.08
CA LEU A 311 10.03 3.11 7.08
C LEU A 311 10.93 2.02 6.51
N GLY A 312 10.40 1.09 5.71
CA GLY A 312 11.14 0.01 5.06
C GLY A 312 12.21 0.50 4.09
N ALA A 313 11.83 1.38 3.15
CA ALA A 313 12.77 1.94 2.18
C ALA A 313 13.87 2.77 2.87
N ALA A 314 13.50 3.59 3.85
CA ALA A 314 14.46 4.40 4.60
C ALA A 314 15.38 3.55 5.49
N ALA A 315 14.84 2.54 6.17
CA ALA A 315 15.63 1.60 6.98
C ALA A 315 16.69 0.88 6.13
N GLY A 316 16.31 0.36 4.96
CA GLY A 316 17.24 -0.29 4.03
C GLY A 316 18.40 0.63 3.62
N ALA A 317 18.13 1.92 3.40
CA ALA A 317 19.14 2.91 3.05
C ALA A 317 20.06 3.31 4.24
N LEU A 318 19.57 3.20 5.49
CA LEU A 318 20.23 3.76 6.68
C LEU A 318 20.95 2.73 7.56
N VAL A 319 20.53 1.46 7.54
CA VAL A 319 21.05 0.43 8.46
C VAL A 319 22.47 -0.01 8.10
N MET A 320 22.86 0.08 6.83
CA MET A 320 24.18 -0.34 6.36
C MET A 320 25.31 0.49 7.00
N PRO A 321 26.41 -0.17 7.44
CA PRO A 321 27.56 0.53 8.02
C PRO A 321 28.11 1.60 7.08
N ARG A 322 28.34 2.81 7.60
CA ARG A 322 28.94 3.90 6.83
C ARG A 322 30.44 3.67 6.74
N ARG A 323 31.02 3.75 5.53
CA ARG A 323 32.47 3.58 5.27
C ARG A 323 33.41 4.45 6.12
N GLN A 324 32.89 5.43 6.87
CA GLN A 324 33.65 6.36 7.72
C GLN A 324 33.60 6.04 9.23
N THR A 325 32.95 4.96 9.67
CA THR A 325 33.11 4.51 11.07
C THR A 325 34.50 3.89 11.21
N ASN A 326 35.34 4.48 12.07
CA ASN A 326 36.69 3.98 12.36
C ASN A 326 36.65 2.46 12.61
N ALA A 327 37.64 1.74 12.08
CA ALA A 327 37.76 0.29 12.15
C ALA A 327 37.78 -0.29 13.60
N GLU A 328 37.96 0.55 14.61
CA GLU A 328 37.88 0.18 16.04
C GLU A 328 36.43 0.04 16.55
N GLU A 329 35.43 0.65 15.90
CA GLU A 329 34.01 0.49 16.21
C GLU A 329 33.43 -0.67 15.39
N GLY A 330 34.00 -1.88 15.57
CA GLY A 330 33.68 -3.09 14.81
C GLY A 330 32.18 -3.37 14.66
N LEU A 331 31.84 -4.14 13.62
CA LEU A 331 30.51 -4.51 13.08
C LEU A 331 29.35 -4.78 14.10
N LEU A 332 29.64 -4.92 15.38
CA LEU A 332 28.77 -5.19 16.52
C LEU A 332 28.37 -3.91 17.29
N VAL A 333 27.96 -2.86 16.59
CA VAL A 333 27.42 -1.63 17.21
C VAL A 333 26.10 -1.97 17.94
N GLY A 334 26.01 -1.61 19.23
CA GLY A 334 25.03 -2.15 20.19
C GLY A 334 23.54 -2.17 19.80
N TRP A 335 23.05 -1.29 18.91
CA TRP A 335 21.65 -1.31 18.43
C TRP A 335 21.44 -2.17 17.17
N ARG A 336 22.49 -2.40 16.37
CA ARG A 336 22.40 -3.19 15.13
C ARG A 336 22.20 -4.68 15.40
N VAL A 337 22.80 -5.21 16.47
CA VAL A 337 22.65 -6.61 16.89
C VAL A 337 21.19 -6.95 17.21
N PRO A 338 20.48 -6.23 18.10
CA PRO A 338 19.07 -6.51 18.35
C PRO A 338 18.19 -6.24 17.12
N VAL A 339 18.51 -5.26 16.26
CA VAL A 339 17.83 -5.08 14.97
C VAL A 339 17.98 -6.30 14.07
N LEU A 340 19.20 -6.83 13.93
CA LEU A 340 19.46 -8.04 13.14
C LEU A 340 18.69 -9.24 13.72
N GLY A 341 18.69 -9.40 15.04
CA GLY A 341 17.92 -10.45 15.71
C GLY A 341 16.42 -10.35 15.40
N LEU A 342 15.84 -9.15 15.54
CA LEU A 342 14.42 -8.91 15.21
C LEU A 342 14.13 -9.10 13.71
N ALA A 343 15.05 -8.69 12.82
CA ALA A 343 14.88 -8.86 11.38
C ALA A 343 14.92 -10.35 10.99
N VAL A 344 15.80 -11.15 11.60
CA VAL A 344 15.84 -12.61 11.41
C VAL A 344 14.56 -13.26 11.92
N LEU A 345 14.05 -12.83 13.09
CA LEU A 345 12.76 -13.31 13.60
C LEU A 345 11.59 -12.94 12.67
N ALA A 346 11.58 -11.71 12.13
CA ALA A 346 10.57 -11.27 11.17
C ALA A 346 10.64 -12.06 9.85
N ALA A 347 11.85 -12.44 9.41
CA ALA A 347 12.09 -13.25 8.21
C ALA A 347 11.56 -14.70 8.31
N VAL A 348 11.12 -15.14 9.48
CA VAL A 348 10.41 -16.41 9.65
C VAL A 348 9.06 -16.40 8.92
N TYR A 349 8.36 -15.25 8.89
CA TYR A 349 7.02 -15.16 8.29
C TYR A 349 7.02 -15.49 6.79
N PRO A 350 7.90 -14.92 5.93
CA PRO A 350 7.94 -15.29 4.53
C PRO A 350 8.14 -16.77 4.24
N ILE A 351 8.80 -17.50 5.14
CA ILE A 351 9.05 -18.93 4.97
C ILE A 351 7.84 -19.73 5.43
N LEU A 352 7.45 -19.57 6.70
CA LEU A 352 6.38 -20.38 7.30
C LEU A 352 5.01 -19.98 6.75
N GLY A 353 4.72 -18.69 6.67
CA GLY A 353 3.46 -18.16 6.13
C GLY A 353 3.20 -18.64 4.71
N THR A 354 4.21 -18.59 3.84
CA THR A 354 4.09 -19.10 2.46
C THR A 354 3.80 -20.59 2.44
N SER A 355 4.55 -21.40 3.22
CA SER A 355 4.32 -22.84 3.26
C SER A 355 2.92 -23.20 3.76
N THR A 356 2.42 -22.55 4.82
CA THR A 356 1.06 -22.78 5.34
C THR A 356 0.00 -22.33 4.35
N ARG A 357 0.16 -21.17 3.72
CA ARG A 357 -0.80 -20.65 2.74
C ARG A 357 -0.89 -21.53 1.50
N VAL A 358 0.25 -22.00 0.98
CA VAL A 358 0.27 -22.91 -0.17
C VAL A 358 -0.34 -24.25 0.22
N GLY A 359 0.04 -24.83 1.35
CA GLY A 359 -0.50 -26.12 1.82
C GLY A 359 -2.01 -26.09 2.10
N SER A 360 -2.53 -24.97 2.63
CA SER A 360 -3.98 -24.81 2.83
C SER A 360 -4.76 -24.61 1.53
N ARG A 361 -4.15 -23.98 0.51
CA ARG A 361 -4.82 -23.74 -0.79
C ARG A 361 -4.70 -24.93 -1.75
N PHE A 362 -3.62 -25.70 -1.64
CA PHE A 362 -3.31 -26.84 -2.49
C PHE A 362 -2.91 -28.04 -1.60
N PRO A 363 -3.88 -28.75 -1.00
CA PRO A 363 -3.59 -29.80 -0.01
C PRO A 363 -2.96 -31.06 -0.63
N ASN A 364 -3.27 -31.36 -1.88
CA ASN A 364 -2.90 -32.63 -2.53
C ASN A 364 -1.80 -32.50 -3.59
N ALA A 365 -1.40 -31.27 -3.92
CA ALA A 365 -0.41 -30.97 -4.96
C ALA A 365 0.20 -29.59 -4.69
N SER A 366 1.26 -29.23 -5.41
CA SER A 366 1.84 -27.89 -5.32
C SER A 366 2.07 -27.31 -6.70
N PRO A 367 1.79 -26.02 -6.90
CA PRO A 367 2.12 -25.35 -8.15
C PRO A 367 3.64 -25.32 -8.36
N ALA A 368 4.06 -25.08 -9.61
CA ALA A 368 5.46 -24.87 -9.91
C ALA A 368 6.06 -23.75 -9.04
N VAL A 369 7.20 -24.02 -8.42
CA VAL A 369 7.89 -23.07 -7.54
C VAL A 369 8.90 -22.26 -8.36
N GLY A 370 9.01 -20.96 -8.08
CA GLY A 370 9.99 -20.08 -8.73
C GLY A 370 9.63 -19.65 -10.14
N THR A 371 8.36 -19.78 -10.53
CA THR A 371 7.83 -19.27 -11.80
C THR A 371 7.11 -17.94 -11.61
N LEU A 372 7.08 -17.14 -12.67
CA LEU A 372 6.24 -15.93 -12.79
C LEU A 372 4.96 -16.20 -13.59
N ASP A 373 4.74 -17.45 -14.00
CA ASP A 373 3.53 -17.86 -14.71
C ASP A 373 2.32 -17.83 -13.77
N SER A 374 1.40 -16.90 -14.03
CA SER A 374 0.16 -16.73 -13.26
C SER A 374 -0.80 -17.91 -13.41
N PHE A 375 -0.65 -18.75 -14.44
CA PHE A 375 -1.46 -19.94 -14.63
C PHE A 375 -0.93 -21.17 -13.91
N ALA A 376 0.30 -21.16 -13.39
CA ALA A 376 0.94 -22.35 -12.83
C ALA A 376 0.08 -23.03 -11.73
N PHE A 377 -0.68 -22.24 -10.96
CA PHE A 377 -1.57 -22.78 -9.94
C PHE A 377 -2.80 -23.49 -10.49
N MET A 378 -3.25 -23.15 -11.70
CA MET A 378 -4.45 -23.73 -12.29
C MET A 378 -4.26 -25.19 -12.65
N SER A 379 -3.03 -25.62 -12.94
CA SER A 379 -2.69 -27.01 -13.23
C SER A 379 -3.00 -27.98 -12.09
N VAL A 380 -3.03 -27.48 -10.84
CA VAL A 380 -3.24 -28.28 -9.62
C VAL A 380 -4.37 -27.74 -8.74
N GLY A 381 -4.89 -26.57 -9.06
CA GLY A 381 -5.85 -25.83 -8.25
C GLY A 381 -7.27 -26.30 -8.46
N ALA A 382 -8.03 -26.33 -7.37
CA ALA A 382 -9.48 -26.38 -7.40
C ALA A 382 -10.06 -25.44 -6.34
N HIS A 383 -11.28 -25.00 -6.55
CA HIS A 383 -12.06 -24.31 -5.51
C HIS A 383 -13.50 -24.83 -5.52
N PHE A 384 -14.31 -24.37 -4.57
CA PHE A 384 -15.69 -24.79 -4.42
C PHE A 384 -16.60 -23.58 -4.55
N TRP A 385 -17.65 -23.69 -5.36
CA TRP A 385 -18.67 -22.65 -5.49
C TRP A 385 -19.97 -23.23 -6.06
N PRO A 386 -21.15 -22.92 -5.48
CA PRO A 386 -21.36 -22.03 -4.34
C PRO A 386 -21.02 -22.68 -2.99
N ASP A 387 -20.87 -24.01 -2.96
CA ASP A 387 -20.59 -24.79 -1.76
C ASP A 387 -19.67 -26.00 -2.09
N GLU A 388 -19.32 -26.78 -1.07
CA GLU A 388 -18.38 -27.91 -1.16
C GLU A 388 -18.81 -29.02 -2.13
N ASN A 389 -20.08 -29.07 -2.55
CA ASN A 389 -20.58 -30.07 -3.50
C ASN A 389 -20.22 -29.74 -4.96
N TYR A 390 -19.74 -28.53 -5.23
CA TYR A 390 -19.47 -28.03 -6.57
C TYR A 390 -17.98 -27.68 -6.74
N PRO A 391 -17.12 -28.68 -6.96
CA PRO A 391 -15.71 -28.45 -7.24
C PRO A 391 -15.53 -27.83 -8.62
N ILE A 392 -14.79 -26.73 -8.68
CA ILE A 392 -14.33 -26.07 -9.90
C ILE A 392 -12.85 -26.39 -10.08
N VAL A 393 -12.55 -27.23 -11.06
CA VAL A 393 -11.19 -27.62 -11.41
C VAL A 393 -10.60 -26.59 -12.37
N TRP A 394 -9.42 -26.05 -12.07
CA TRP A 394 -8.87 -24.95 -12.86
C TRP A 394 -8.13 -25.40 -14.13
N ALA A 395 -7.66 -26.65 -14.24
CA ALA A 395 -6.87 -27.08 -15.39
C ALA A 395 -7.62 -26.96 -16.74
N PRO A 396 -8.90 -27.36 -16.88
CA PRO A 396 -9.65 -27.13 -18.11
C PRO A 396 -9.95 -25.66 -18.38
N GLU A 397 -10.10 -24.85 -17.34
CA GLU A 397 -10.28 -23.39 -17.48
C GLU A 397 -8.98 -22.73 -17.97
N GLN A 398 -7.82 -23.18 -17.49
CA GLN A 398 -6.49 -22.71 -17.94
C GLN A 398 -6.31 -22.89 -19.44
N GLU A 399 -6.66 -24.06 -19.98
CA GLU A 399 -6.55 -24.32 -21.42
C GLU A 399 -7.39 -23.34 -22.25
N ALA A 400 -8.63 -23.08 -21.82
CA ALA A 400 -9.52 -22.14 -22.50
C ALA A 400 -9.04 -20.69 -22.41
N LEU A 401 -8.59 -20.26 -21.23
CA LEU A 401 -8.06 -18.92 -20.99
C LEU A 401 -6.75 -18.69 -21.77
N GLN A 402 -5.88 -19.70 -21.84
CA GLN A 402 -4.66 -19.65 -22.65
C GLN A 402 -4.99 -19.60 -24.14
N TRP A 403 -5.96 -20.39 -24.60
CA TRP A 403 -6.43 -20.32 -25.98
C TRP A 403 -6.95 -18.93 -26.34
N LEU A 404 -7.74 -18.29 -25.47
CA LEU A 404 -8.21 -16.93 -25.67
C LEU A 404 -7.04 -15.94 -25.83
N ARG A 405 -6.02 -16.03 -24.96
CA ARG A 405 -4.82 -15.16 -25.06
C ARG A 405 -4.05 -15.33 -26.36
N ASP A 406 -3.95 -16.57 -26.85
CA ASP A 406 -3.11 -16.89 -28.00
C ASP A 406 -3.82 -16.66 -29.34
N ASN A 407 -5.16 -16.73 -29.36
CA ASN A 407 -5.94 -16.79 -30.60
C ASN A 407 -6.91 -15.62 -30.81
N VAL A 408 -7.21 -14.82 -29.78
CA VAL A 408 -8.17 -13.71 -29.89
C VAL A 408 -7.43 -12.37 -30.01
N PRO A 409 -7.38 -11.74 -31.20
CA PRO A 409 -6.77 -10.44 -31.38
C PRO A 409 -7.69 -9.30 -30.92
N GLY A 410 -7.09 -8.19 -30.50
CA GLY A 410 -7.81 -6.97 -30.12
C GLY A 410 -8.43 -7.05 -28.72
N THR A 411 -9.54 -6.34 -28.51
CA THR A 411 -10.24 -6.28 -27.22
C THR A 411 -11.74 -6.60 -27.35
N PRO A 412 -12.12 -7.74 -27.96
CA PRO A 412 -13.52 -8.15 -28.04
C PRO A 412 -14.11 -8.45 -26.66
N VAL A 413 -15.42 -8.23 -26.50
CA VAL A 413 -16.12 -8.53 -25.25
C VAL A 413 -16.46 -10.01 -25.18
N VAL A 414 -16.08 -10.66 -24.09
CA VAL A 414 -16.34 -12.08 -23.82
C VAL A 414 -17.36 -12.20 -22.70
N ALA A 415 -18.51 -12.80 -22.96
CA ALA A 415 -19.46 -13.10 -21.89
C ALA A 415 -18.91 -14.21 -20.98
N GLU A 416 -18.98 -13.95 -19.68
CA GLU A 416 -18.82 -14.93 -18.59
C GLU A 416 -19.93 -14.71 -17.55
N ALA A 417 -20.14 -15.67 -16.65
CA ALA A 417 -21.12 -15.51 -15.58
C ALA A 417 -20.75 -14.32 -14.67
N ALA A 418 -21.72 -13.44 -14.41
CA ALA A 418 -21.54 -12.29 -13.53
C ALA A 418 -21.62 -12.70 -12.05
N LEU A 419 -20.57 -13.38 -11.56
CA LEU A 419 -20.41 -13.82 -10.18
C LEU A 419 -19.42 -12.92 -9.41
N GLY A 420 -19.16 -13.24 -8.15
CA GLY A 420 -18.17 -12.50 -7.36
C GLY A 420 -16.72 -12.66 -7.83
N TYR A 421 -15.87 -11.67 -7.52
CA TYR A 421 -14.44 -11.73 -7.77
C TYR A 421 -13.72 -12.66 -6.75
N TYR A 422 -12.41 -12.87 -6.97
CA TYR A 422 -11.53 -13.71 -6.15
C TYR A 422 -11.98 -15.16 -5.98
N ARG A 423 -12.80 -15.45 -4.95
CA ARG A 423 -13.11 -16.81 -4.52
C ARG A 423 -14.10 -17.51 -5.43
N GLU A 424 -14.98 -16.76 -6.08
CA GLU A 424 -16.02 -17.31 -6.96
C GLU A 424 -15.57 -17.37 -8.43
N GLY A 425 -14.46 -16.72 -8.79
CA GLY A 425 -13.94 -16.75 -10.16
C GLY A 425 -14.79 -16.02 -11.21
N GLY A 426 -15.74 -15.18 -10.80
CA GLY A 426 -16.71 -14.48 -11.67
C GLY A 426 -16.18 -13.33 -12.53
N SER A 427 -14.86 -13.17 -12.61
CA SER A 427 -14.22 -12.20 -13.51
C SER A 427 -12.92 -12.79 -14.08
N ARG A 428 -12.88 -14.11 -14.26
CA ARG A 428 -11.66 -14.85 -14.60
C ARG A 428 -11.23 -14.59 -16.04
N VAL A 429 -12.18 -14.44 -16.97
CA VAL A 429 -11.81 -14.15 -18.36
C VAL A 429 -11.08 -12.81 -18.41
N ALA A 430 -11.65 -11.77 -17.80
CA ALA A 430 -11.00 -10.46 -17.74
C ALA A 430 -9.66 -10.51 -16.98
N ALA A 431 -9.62 -11.15 -15.81
CA ALA A 431 -8.43 -11.18 -14.96
C ALA A 431 -7.22 -11.88 -15.61
N TYR A 432 -7.44 -12.94 -16.40
CA TYR A 432 -6.35 -13.75 -16.96
C TYR A 432 -6.04 -13.44 -18.43
N THR A 433 -6.96 -12.84 -19.18
CA THR A 433 -6.75 -12.55 -20.61
C THR A 433 -6.64 -11.07 -20.94
N GLY A 434 -7.13 -10.18 -20.06
CA GLY A 434 -7.26 -8.75 -20.35
C GLY A 434 -8.41 -8.41 -21.31
N LEU A 435 -9.20 -9.40 -21.74
CA LEU A 435 -10.39 -9.19 -22.57
C LEU A 435 -11.53 -8.59 -21.72
N PRO A 436 -12.24 -7.58 -22.22
CA PRO A 436 -13.36 -6.99 -21.49
C PRO A 436 -14.49 -8.00 -21.32
N ILE A 437 -15.17 -7.93 -20.19
CA ILE A 437 -16.36 -8.72 -19.88
C ILE A 437 -17.56 -7.79 -19.72
N PRO A 438 -18.80 -8.29 -19.87
CA PRO A 438 -19.98 -7.45 -19.75
C PRO A 438 -20.04 -6.74 -18.40
N LEU A 439 -19.78 -7.43 -17.30
CA LEU A 439 -19.90 -6.85 -15.97
C LEU A 439 -19.08 -7.64 -14.94
N GLY A 440 -18.19 -6.94 -14.23
CA GLY A 440 -17.62 -7.39 -12.95
C GLY A 440 -18.42 -6.75 -11.80
N PRO A 441 -19.46 -7.42 -11.26
CA PRO A 441 -20.54 -6.74 -10.52
C PRO A 441 -20.08 -6.05 -9.23
N GLN A 442 -19.06 -6.59 -8.55
CA GLN A 442 -18.64 -6.10 -7.24
C GLN A 442 -17.78 -4.83 -7.36
N HIS A 443 -16.66 -4.84 -8.10
CA HIS A 443 -15.81 -3.64 -8.25
C HIS A 443 -16.52 -2.48 -8.95
N GLU A 444 -17.33 -2.76 -9.95
CA GLU A 444 -18.17 -1.73 -10.58
C GLU A 444 -19.16 -1.15 -9.56
N GLY A 445 -19.72 -1.99 -8.68
CA GLY A 445 -20.64 -1.56 -7.61
C GLY A 445 -20.00 -0.77 -6.47
N GLU A 446 -18.68 -0.82 -6.34
CA GLU A 446 -17.90 0.02 -5.40
C GLU A 446 -17.60 1.41 -5.97
N GLN A 447 -17.64 1.57 -7.30
CA GLN A 447 -17.18 2.78 -7.99
C GLN A 447 -18.30 3.52 -8.75
N ARG A 448 -19.46 2.88 -8.96
CA ARG A 448 -20.56 3.41 -9.77
C ARG A 448 -21.93 3.23 -9.10
N PRO A 449 -22.96 3.98 -9.54
CA PRO A 449 -24.33 3.79 -9.08
C PRO A 449 -24.81 2.34 -9.28
N LYS A 450 -25.48 1.77 -8.26
CA LYS A 450 -25.92 0.37 -8.29
C LYS A 450 -26.99 0.05 -9.33
N SER A 451 -27.83 1.03 -9.70
CA SER A 451 -29.00 0.80 -10.57
C SER A 451 -28.63 0.34 -11.99
N PRO A 452 -27.74 1.02 -12.74
CA PRO A 452 -27.29 0.54 -14.06
C PRO A 452 -26.62 -0.84 -14.04
N LEU A 453 -25.92 -1.17 -12.94
CA LEU A 453 -25.23 -2.45 -12.79
C LEU A 453 -26.20 -3.61 -12.63
N GLY A 454 -27.28 -3.42 -11.86
CA GLY A 454 -28.34 -4.43 -11.71
C GLY A 454 -29.03 -4.76 -13.03
N THR A 455 -29.30 -3.74 -13.86
CA THR A 455 -29.85 -3.97 -15.22
C THR A 455 -28.89 -4.80 -16.06
N ARG A 456 -27.60 -4.47 -16.06
CA ARG A 456 -26.61 -5.18 -16.86
C ARG A 456 -26.39 -6.62 -16.37
N ALA A 457 -26.38 -6.85 -15.06
CA ALA A 457 -26.34 -8.19 -14.47
C ALA A 457 -27.55 -9.03 -14.90
N THR A 458 -28.73 -8.42 -14.96
CA THR A 458 -29.95 -9.09 -15.44
C THR A 458 -29.82 -9.50 -16.90
N LEU A 459 -29.26 -8.66 -17.77
CA LEU A 459 -29.03 -9.00 -19.18
C LEU A 459 -28.05 -10.16 -19.34
N VAL A 460 -26.94 -10.17 -18.58
CA VAL A 460 -25.99 -11.29 -18.59
C VAL A 460 -26.64 -12.58 -18.12
N ARG A 461 -27.47 -12.52 -17.06
CA ARG A 461 -28.21 -13.69 -16.59
C ARG A 461 -29.17 -14.22 -17.67
N LEU A 462 -29.96 -13.34 -18.28
CA LEU A 462 -30.92 -13.72 -19.33
C LEU A 462 -30.22 -14.29 -20.57
N LEU A 463 -29.01 -13.81 -20.91
CA LEU A 463 -28.21 -14.38 -22.01
C LEU A 463 -27.95 -15.88 -21.81
N TYR A 464 -27.63 -16.29 -20.57
CA TYR A 464 -27.39 -17.69 -20.25
C TYR A 464 -28.69 -18.49 -20.08
N GLU A 465 -29.71 -17.91 -19.44
CA GLU A 465 -30.96 -18.60 -19.07
C GLU A 465 -32.01 -18.66 -20.18
N SER A 466 -32.02 -17.74 -21.15
CA SER A 466 -33.00 -17.76 -22.25
C SER A 466 -32.84 -19.01 -23.10
N ALA A 467 -33.96 -19.67 -23.42
CA ALA A 467 -34.01 -20.82 -24.31
C ALA A 467 -34.20 -20.43 -25.79
N ASP A 468 -34.49 -19.16 -26.08
CA ASP A 468 -34.70 -18.66 -27.44
C ASP A 468 -33.37 -18.21 -28.07
N PRO A 469 -32.92 -18.84 -29.18
CA PRO A 469 -31.73 -18.42 -29.90
C PRO A 469 -31.79 -16.97 -30.40
N VAL A 470 -32.98 -16.46 -30.75
CA VAL A 470 -33.15 -15.09 -31.25
C VAL A 470 -32.96 -14.09 -30.12
N GLU A 471 -33.65 -14.28 -29.00
CA GLU A 471 -33.45 -13.46 -27.79
C GLU A 471 -31.99 -13.49 -27.33
N THR A 472 -31.34 -14.67 -27.38
CA THR A 472 -29.91 -14.81 -27.03
C THR A 472 -29.01 -13.93 -27.91
N LEU A 473 -29.25 -13.86 -29.21
CA LEU A 473 -28.50 -13.00 -30.13
C LEU A 473 -28.78 -11.51 -29.90
N GLU A 474 -30.04 -11.13 -29.65
CA GLU A 474 -30.40 -9.75 -29.33
C GLU A 474 -29.73 -9.28 -28.02
N LEU A 475 -29.70 -10.13 -26.99
CA LEU A 475 -28.99 -9.86 -25.75
C LEU A 475 -27.48 -9.73 -25.97
N ALA A 476 -26.92 -10.59 -26.82
CA ALA A 476 -25.50 -10.56 -27.16
C ALA A 476 -25.11 -9.26 -27.89
N GLU A 477 -25.92 -8.81 -28.84
CA GLU A 477 -25.74 -7.53 -29.53
C GLU A 477 -25.83 -6.35 -28.56
N ARG A 478 -26.84 -6.32 -27.69
CA ARG A 478 -27.03 -5.26 -26.68
C ARG A 478 -25.87 -5.19 -25.67
N LEU A 479 -25.25 -6.32 -25.37
CA LEU A 479 -24.07 -6.41 -24.50
C LEU A 479 -22.75 -6.18 -25.25
N GLY A 480 -22.78 -6.05 -26.57
CA GLY A 480 -21.60 -5.85 -27.42
C GLY A 480 -20.66 -7.05 -27.46
N LEU A 481 -21.21 -8.26 -27.34
CA LEU A 481 -20.42 -9.49 -27.25
C LEU A 481 -19.81 -9.88 -28.59
N THR A 482 -18.63 -10.49 -28.53
CA THR A 482 -18.03 -11.22 -29.66
C THR A 482 -17.89 -12.71 -29.36
N TYR A 483 -17.66 -13.04 -28.09
CA TYR A 483 -17.54 -14.43 -27.64
C TYR A 483 -18.44 -14.70 -26.44
N ILE A 484 -18.85 -15.96 -26.31
CA ILE A 484 -19.60 -16.50 -25.17
C ILE A 484 -18.77 -17.64 -24.58
N TYR A 485 -18.37 -17.47 -23.33
CA TYR A 485 -17.66 -18.49 -22.56
C TYR A 485 -18.69 -19.35 -21.81
N VAL A 486 -18.53 -20.68 -21.89
CA VAL A 486 -19.38 -21.64 -21.18
C VAL A 486 -18.49 -22.67 -20.49
N GLY A 487 -18.14 -22.42 -19.22
CA GLY A 487 -17.35 -23.31 -18.38
C GLY A 487 -18.14 -23.89 -17.22
N GLN A 488 -17.44 -24.30 -16.17
CA GLN A 488 -18.07 -24.91 -14.98
C GLN A 488 -18.98 -23.93 -14.25
N LEU A 489 -18.52 -22.68 -14.07
CA LEU A 489 -19.26 -21.65 -13.34
C LEU A 489 -20.56 -21.25 -14.05
N GLU A 490 -20.54 -21.07 -15.38
CA GLU A 490 -21.73 -20.70 -16.13
C GLU A 490 -22.79 -21.80 -16.07
N ARG A 491 -22.38 -23.08 -16.12
CA ARG A 491 -23.28 -24.22 -15.95
C ARG A 491 -23.89 -24.21 -14.55
N ILE A 492 -23.07 -24.10 -13.50
CA ILE A 492 -23.57 -24.15 -12.13
C ILE A 492 -24.50 -22.96 -11.81
N ALA A 493 -24.17 -21.76 -12.30
CA ALA A 493 -24.93 -20.55 -12.01
C ALA A 493 -26.28 -20.45 -12.76
N HIS A 494 -26.41 -21.01 -13.96
CA HIS A 494 -27.52 -20.68 -14.87
C HIS A 494 -28.38 -21.86 -15.36
N GLY A 495 -28.22 -23.07 -14.79
CA GLY A 495 -29.13 -24.20 -15.09
C GLY A 495 -28.47 -25.46 -15.63
N GLY A 496 -27.19 -25.67 -15.32
CA GLY A 496 -26.44 -26.89 -15.55
C GLY A 496 -26.23 -27.21 -17.03
N ASP A 497 -26.44 -28.47 -17.39
CA ASP A 497 -26.22 -28.97 -18.75
C ASP A 497 -27.18 -28.37 -19.78
N ALA A 498 -28.33 -27.82 -19.37
CA ALA A 498 -29.25 -27.14 -20.28
C ALA A 498 -28.59 -25.93 -20.95
N VAL A 499 -27.79 -25.16 -20.20
CA VAL A 499 -27.06 -24.00 -20.72
C VAL A 499 -26.05 -24.43 -21.78
N ALA A 500 -25.28 -25.47 -21.49
CA ALA A 500 -24.29 -25.99 -22.43
C ALA A 500 -24.94 -26.59 -23.68
N ALA A 501 -26.04 -27.33 -23.51
CA ALA A 501 -26.79 -27.92 -24.61
C ALA A 501 -27.37 -26.86 -25.55
N LYS A 502 -27.88 -25.75 -25.01
CA LYS A 502 -28.38 -24.61 -25.81
C LYS A 502 -27.31 -24.07 -26.75
N PHE A 503 -26.15 -23.69 -26.22
CA PHE A 503 -25.10 -23.10 -27.04
C PHE A 503 -24.48 -24.11 -28.01
N ALA A 504 -24.38 -25.38 -27.60
CA ALA A 504 -23.98 -26.46 -28.50
C ALA A 504 -24.97 -26.65 -29.67
N GLN A 505 -26.28 -26.56 -29.41
CA GLN A 505 -27.31 -26.62 -30.45
C GLN A 505 -27.23 -25.42 -31.40
N MET A 506 -27.09 -24.20 -30.86
CA MET A 506 -26.91 -22.99 -31.68
C MET A 506 -25.66 -23.08 -32.55
N ALA A 507 -24.57 -23.68 -32.05
CA ALA A 507 -23.39 -23.93 -32.85
C ALA A 507 -23.61 -25.00 -33.93
N ALA A 508 -24.33 -26.08 -33.60
CA ALA A 508 -24.65 -27.14 -34.55
C ALA A 508 -25.56 -26.67 -35.70
N THR A 509 -26.43 -25.69 -35.45
CA THR A 509 -27.29 -25.07 -36.48
C THR A 509 -26.59 -23.93 -37.24
N GLY A 510 -25.31 -23.66 -36.96
CA GLY A 510 -24.52 -22.62 -37.63
C GLY A 510 -24.81 -21.19 -37.17
N VAL A 511 -25.61 -21.01 -36.12
CA VAL A 511 -25.91 -19.70 -35.53
C VAL A 511 -24.69 -19.13 -34.80
N LEU A 512 -23.89 -20.00 -34.16
CA LEU A 512 -22.65 -19.63 -33.48
C LEU A 512 -21.47 -20.44 -34.04
N GLY A 513 -20.28 -19.85 -34.06
CA GLY A 513 -19.05 -20.58 -34.35
C GLY A 513 -18.44 -21.15 -33.07
N LYS A 514 -18.40 -22.48 -32.89
CA LYS A 514 -17.63 -23.08 -31.78
C LYS A 514 -16.14 -23.00 -32.09
N VAL A 515 -15.38 -22.23 -31.32
CA VAL A 515 -13.96 -21.92 -31.59
C VAL A 515 -13.00 -22.63 -30.63
N PHE A 516 -13.46 -23.04 -29.45
CA PHE A 516 -12.72 -23.83 -28.49
C PHE A 516 -13.65 -24.82 -27.78
N ASP A 517 -13.16 -26.02 -27.50
CA ASP A 517 -13.86 -27.06 -26.74
C ASP A 517 -12.84 -28.07 -26.18
N ASN A 518 -12.81 -28.25 -24.87
CA ASN A 518 -12.04 -29.30 -24.20
C ASN A 518 -12.92 -30.27 -23.39
N GLY A 519 -14.22 -30.33 -23.71
CA GLY A 519 -15.21 -31.17 -23.03
C GLY A 519 -15.76 -30.56 -21.73
N VAL A 520 -15.02 -29.69 -21.07
CA VAL A 520 -15.46 -28.97 -19.86
C VAL A 520 -15.88 -27.55 -20.20
N VAL A 521 -14.99 -26.83 -20.89
CA VAL A 521 -15.20 -25.46 -21.34
C VAL A 521 -15.40 -25.43 -22.85
N ALA A 522 -16.39 -24.67 -23.29
CA ALA A 522 -16.56 -24.31 -24.69
C ALA A 522 -16.62 -22.79 -24.87
N VAL A 523 -16.01 -22.29 -25.93
CA VAL A 523 -16.08 -20.88 -26.33
C VAL A 523 -16.74 -20.79 -27.70
N TYR A 524 -17.75 -19.92 -27.78
CA TYR A 524 -18.53 -19.68 -28.99
C TYR A 524 -18.28 -18.26 -29.47
N ARG A 525 -18.18 -18.09 -30.79
CA ARG A 525 -18.06 -16.81 -31.48
C ARG A 525 -19.41 -16.45 -32.09
N LEU A 526 -19.82 -15.20 -31.89
CA LEU A 526 -21.01 -14.62 -32.51
C LEU A 526 -20.78 -14.36 -34.02
N PRO A 527 -21.84 -14.38 -34.84
CA PRO A 527 -21.75 -14.27 -36.30
C PRO A 527 -21.14 -12.97 -36.82
#